data_AF-A0A423T7J9-F1
#
_entry.id   AF-A0A423T7J9-F1
#
_cell.length_a   1.000
_cell.length_b   1.000
_cell.length_c   1.000
_cell.angle_alpha   90.00
_cell.angle_beta   90.00
_cell.angle_gamma   90.00
#
_symmetry.space_group_name_H-M   'P 1'
#
loop_
_entity.id
_entity.type
_entity.pdbx_description
1 polymer ?
#
loop_
_entity_poly.entity_id
_entity_poly.type
_entity_poly.pdbx_seq_one_letter_code
_entity_poly.pdbx_strand_id
1 'polypeptide(L)'
;MLRFLKYVFSFLSLTTLLYLCRVGKDHVAVDKSSLLAAGEGNPSALPEKVFRRGEIYAVREIEVSPKERTKRPGLRMLSRLYAHRPSVEADYPSTSPDLMPFIETLKRDMTVKGVTKYPWALARKWSNSKSLIPESAPGLGDVLAAMATAPITAADICDDGTQVKILLKLQGYQKVLFKPKSYPRTAVIYGKNSGSDRHFGEIAAFNVGRLLGLQTLPAAVGRKVLLTEEVIPVSSRELAETFYVNEKNQTCLHARCPRCNPNRISCSDHNDAMEGAVIMWLPEHLRVSEKMFAWRHYYKRKELVEWEKDEHFCDSVLHSDQGKLLLDLVDMSVLDFLIQNTDRHHYLQATEDPSASVLLVDHGKRLRAATHARLVLLSGGGLSRALRELLRLDPLAPVLADAHLRALDRRLAHVLAALSACSERNGGWHNVLS
;
A
#
# COMPACT_ATOMS: atom_id res chain seq x y z
N MET A 1 -9.10 12.58 -23.84
CA MET A 1 -8.30 11.34 -23.70
C MET A 1 -6.79 11.61 -23.60
N LEU A 2 -6.05 11.91 -24.69
CA LEU A 2 -4.57 12.07 -24.70
C LEU A 2 -3.92 13.15 -23.78
N ARG A 3 -4.72 13.88 -22.98
CA ARG A 3 -4.25 14.91 -22.03
C ARG A 3 -4.52 14.59 -20.55
N PHE A 4 -5.42 13.64 -20.26
CA PHE A 4 -5.78 13.23 -18.89
C PHE A 4 -4.56 12.62 -18.17
N LEU A 5 -3.97 11.61 -18.80
CA LEU A 5 -2.95 10.79 -18.17
C LEU A 5 -1.56 11.45 -18.19
N LYS A 6 -1.38 12.52 -19.00
CA LYS A 6 -0.21 13.42 -19.02
C LYS A 6 0.19 14.03 -17.67
N TYR A 7 -0.62 13.88 -16.62
CA TYR A 7 -0.30 14.43 -15.30
C TYR A 7 -0.27 13.44 -14.14
N VAL A 8 -0.94 12.28 -14.20
CA VAL A 8 -1.05 11.37 -13.03
C VAL A 8 0.28 10.67 -12.69
N PHE A 9 1.21 10.54 -13.65
CA PHE A 9 2.60 10.17 -13.36
C PHE A 9 3.65 11.19 -13.79
N SER A 10 3.22 12.37 -14.27
CA SER A 10 4.05 13.58 -14.32
C SER A 10 4.08 14.30 -12.97
N PHE A 11 3.80 13.57 -11.88
CA PHE A 11 3.99 14.06 -10.51
C PHE A 11 5.46 14.33 -10.17
N LEU A 12 6.38 14.00 -11.08
CA LEU A 12 7.74 14.52 -11.07
C LEU A 12 8.08 15.58 -12.14
N SER A 13 7.14 16.51 -12.41
CA SER A 13 7.33 17.99 -12.27
C SER A 13 6.76 18.82 -13.44
N LEU A 14 7.13 20.10 -13.49
CA LEU A 14 6.60 21.09 -14.44
C LEU A 14 7.54 22.29 -14.62
N THR A 15 8.23 22.36 -15.76
CA THR A 15 8.98 23.55 -16.22
C THR A 15 8.37 24.24 -17.45
N THR A 16 7.42 23.59 -18.14
CA THR A 16 6.75 24.09 -19.37
C THR A 16 5.88 25.34 -19.18
N LEU A 17 5.66 25.78 -17.93
CA LEU A 17 4.75 26.88 -17.60
C LEU A 17 5.34 28.30 -17.74
N LEU A 18 6.58 28.45 -18.24
CA LEU A 18 7.25 29.76 -18.39
C LEU A 18 7.70 30.10 -19.82
N TYR A 19 7.50 29.22 -20.81
CA TYR A 19 7.91 29.49 -22.21
C TYR A 19 6.77 29.59 -23.22
N LEU A 20 5.52 29.31 -22.81
CA LEU A 20 4.33 29.41 -23.68
C LEU A 20 3.55 30.73 -23.53
N CYS A 21 3.87 31.56 -22.54
CA CYS A 21 3.21 32.86 -22.30
C CYS A 21 3.90 34.03 -23.02
N ARG A 22 4.19 33.89 -24.33
CA ARG A 22 4.93 34.93 -25.08
C ARG A 22 4.47 35.21 -26.52
N VAL A 23 3.16 35.25 -26.74
CA VAL A 23 2.52 36.08 -27.79
C VAL A 23 1.26 36.71 -27.19
N GLY A 24 0.99 37.98 -27.51
CA GLY A 24 -0.16 38.74 -27.01
C GLY A 24 0.22 39.83 -26.01
N LYS A 25 0.30 41.08 -26.48
CA LYS A 25 0.24 42.28 -25.64
C LYS A 25 -1.23 42.69 -25.48
N ASP A 26 -1.57 43.40 -24.41
CA ASP A 26 -1.84 44.85 -24.50
C ASP A 26 -1.93 45.50 -23.11
N HIS A 27 -2.01 46.83 -23.09
CA HIS A 27 -1.73 47.68 -21.93
C HIS A 27 -2.97 47.98 -21.07
N VAL A 28 -2.82 47.86 -19.75
CA VAL A 28 -3.34 48.84 -18.76
C VAL A 28 -2.26 49.00 -17.67
N ALA A 29 -2.08 50.20 -17.12
CA ALA A 29 -1.12 50.49 -16.06
C ALA A 29 -1.79 51.17 -14.86
N VAL A 30 -1.47 50.68 -13.65
CA VAL A 30 -1.69 51.32 -12.34
C VAL A 30 -0.48 50.88 -11.50
N ASP A 31 0.61 51.64 -11.48
CA ASP A 31 0.93 52.77 -10.56
C ASP A 31 1.70 52.30 -9.31
N LYS A 32 2.62 53.15 -8.80
CA LYS A 32 3.58 52.87 -7.73
C LYS A 32 3.84 54.12 -6.86
N SER A 33 2.97 54.36 -5.89
CA SER A 33 3.22 55.18 -4.70
C SER A 33 2.24 54.75 -3.60
N SER A 34 2.45 54.93 -2.30
CA SER A 34 3.63 55.32 -1.49
C SER A 34 3.52 54.54 -0.15
N LEU A 35 4.59 53.93 0.38
CA LEU A 35 5.63 54.55 1.22
C LEU A 35 5.11 55.13 2.55
N LEU A 36 5.57 54.53 3.66
CA LEU A 36 5.76 55.00 5.06
C LEU A 36 5.21 54.00 6.10
N ALA A 37 5.79 53.79 7.29
CA ALA A 37 7.19 53.69 7.74
C ALA A 37 7.20 53.41 9.25
N ALA A 38 7.81 52.31 9.73
CA ALA A 38 8.11 52.11 11.15
C ALA A 38 9.09 50.94 11.39
N GLY A 39 9.97 51.08 12.39
CA GLY A 39 10.61 49.95 13.08
C GLY A 39 11.88 49.37 12.46
N GLU A 40 13.04 49.99 12.71
CA GLU A 40 14.29 49.24 12.71
C GLU A 40 14.32 48.30 13.93
N GLY A 41 14.69 47.03 13.70
CA GLY A 41 14.76 46.02 14.75
C GLY A 41 15.31 44.72 14.21
N ASN A 42 16.62 44.49 14.37
CA ASN A 42 17.36 43.35 13.81
C ASN A 42 17.33 42.13 14.76
N PRO A 43 16.67 41.02 14.42
CA PRO A 43 16.67 39.80 15.21
C PRO A 43 17.54 38.74 14.54
N SER A 44 18.87 38.90 14.64
CA SER A 44 19.81 37.89 14.14
C SER A 44 19.72 36.60 14.96
N ALA A 45 19.43 35.49 14.28
CA ALA A 45 19.62 34.11 14.74
C ALA A 45 18.85 33.63 15.99
N LEU A 46 17.59 33.20 15.78
CA LEU A 46 16.99 32.09 16.54
C LEU A 46 16.57 30.97 15.58
N PRO A 47 17.23 29.78 15.60
CA PRO A 47 16.82 28.66 14.75
C PRO A 47 15.64 27.91 15.38
N GLU A 48 14.45 28.02 14.80
CA GLU A 48 13.20 27.45 15.34
C GLU A 48 13.14 25.91 15.21
N LYS A 49 13.89 25.21 16.07
CA LYS A 49 13.86 23.74 16.21
C LYS A 49 12.64 23.26 17.01
N VAL A 50 11.44 23.34 16.43
CA VAL A 50 10.22 22.78 17.03
C VAL A 50 9.86 21.42 16.41
N PHE A 51 10.68 20.40 16.68
CA PHE A 51 10.37 19.01 16.33
C PHE A 51 9.23 18.47 17.21
N ARG A 52 8.01 18.36 16.68
CA ARG A 52 6.92 17.64 17.37
C ARG A 52 7.13 16.13 17.26
N ARG A 53 7.50 15.49 18.38
CA ARG A 53 7.60 14.02 18.50
C ARG A 53 6.27 13.36 18.12
N GLY A 54 6.24 12.68 16.97
CA GLY A 54 5.03 12.03 16.44
C GLY A 54 5.08 11.66 14.96
N GLU A 55 6.04 12.22 14.21
CA GLU A 55 6.23 12.01 12.77
C GLU A 55 6.85 10.64 12.41
N ILE A 56 6.25 9.56 12.89
CA ILE A 56 6.60 8.19 12.51
C ILE A 56 6.13 7.97 11.06
N TYR A 57 7.05 8.25 10.14
CA TYR A 57 6.94 8.23 8.68
C TYR A 57 5.77 9.04 8.09
N ALA A 58 5.94 10.37 8.07
CA ALA A 58 5.86 11.03 6.76
C ALA A 58 7.01 10.52 5.85
N VAL A 59 7.03 10.87 4.57
CA VAL A 59 8.34 10.92 3.90
C VAL A 59 9.11 11.98 4.70
N ARG A 60 10.15 11.58 5.45
CA ARG A 60 11.07 12.52 6.12
C ARG A 60 11.40 13.55 5.04
N GLU A 61 11.21 14.85 5.29
CA GLU A 61 11.74 15.89 4.39
C GLU A 61 13.21 15.55 4.22
N ILE A 62 13.55 14.92 3.09
CA ILE A 62 14.90 14.46 2.89
C ILE A 62 15.67 15.78 2.78
N GLU A 63 16.72 15.93 3.58
CA GLU A 63 17.64 17.09 3.56
C GLU A 63 18.53 17.01 2.30
N VAL A 64 17.87 16.72 1.17
CA VAL A 64 18.31 16.83 -0.21
C VAL A 64 18.82 18.23 -0.36
N SER A 65 20.11 18.33 -0.67
CA SER A 65 20.75 19.61 -0.93
C SER A 65 19.97 20.37 -2.00
N PRO A 66 19.95 21.73 -2.00
CA PRO A 66 19.28 22.49 -3.07
C PRO A 66 19.74 22.07 -4.48
N LYS A 67 21.01 21.63 -4.62
CA LYS A 67 21.62 21.07 -5.84
C LYS A 67 21.10 19.70 -6.28
N GLU A 68 20.41 18.98 -5.41
CA GLU A 68 19.70 17.72 -5.72
C GLU A 68 18.18 17.94 -5.82
N ARG A 69 17.59 18.90 -5.08
CA ARG A 69 16.18 19.30 -5.24
C ARG A 69 15.91 19.84 -6.66
N THR A 70 16.91 20.42 -7.32
CA THR A 70 16.85 20.79 -8.74
C THR A 70 16.98 19.60 -9.71
N LYS A 71 17.64 18.51 -9.31
CA LYS A 71 17.88 17.30 -10.13
C LYS A 71 16.80 16.22 -10.01
N ARG A 72 16.02 16.25 -8.92
CA ARG A 72 14.86 15.38 -8.66
C ARG A 72 13.60 16.23 -8.77
N PRO A 73 13.18 16.62 -9.99
CA PRO A 73 12.38 17.81 -10.19
C PRO A 73 11.00 17.74 -9.51
N GLY A 74 10.48 16.53 -9.27
CA GLY A 74 9.24 16.27 -8.53
C GLY A 74 9.27 16.49 -7.02
N LEU A 75 10.43 16.45 -6.36
CA LEU A 75 10.50 16.80 -4.94
C LEU A 75 10.07 18.26 -4.71
N ARG A 76 10.31 19.14 -5.69
CA ARG A 76 9.81 20.52 -5.71
C ARG A 76 8.27 20.58 -5.77
N MET A 77 7.63 19.59 -6.41
CA MET A 77 6.17 19.52 -6.49
C MET A 77 5.57 18.89 -5.22
N LEU A 78 6.25 17.91 -4.61
CA LEU A 78 5.88 17.36 -3.31
C LEU A 78 5.74 18.46 -2.24
N SER A 79 6.72 19.38 -2.14
CA SER A 79 6.63 20.52 -1.21
C SER A 79 5.44 21.46 -1.50
N ARG A 80 5.04 21.63 -2.78
CA ARG A 80 3.83 22.41 -3.13
C ARG A 80 2.53 21.69 -2.72
N LEU A 81 2.47 20.37 -2.90
CA LEU A 81 1.35 19.55 -2.44
C LEU A 81 1.25 19.53 -0.90
N TYR A 82 2.39 19.58 -0.20
CA TYR A 82 2.45 19.68 1.25
C TYR A 82 1.93 21.05 1.74
N ALA A 83 2.21 22.13 1.00
CA ALA A 83 1.65 23.46 1.28
C ALA A 83 0.15 23.58 0.94
N HIS A 84 -0.37 22.81 -0.02
CA HIS A 84 -1.80 22.77 -0.36
C HIS A 84 -2.63 21.87 0.59
N ARG A 85 -2.00 20.88 1.25
CA ARG A 85 -2.68 19.93 2.14
C ARG A 85 -3.61 20.58 3.18
N PRO A 86 -3.26 21.69 3.88
CA PRO A 86 -4.15 22.30 4.87
C PRO A 86 -5.47 22.82 4.30
N SER A 87 -5.50 23.21 3.02
CA SER A 87 -6.75 23.60 2.33
C SER A 87 -7.67 22.38 2.16
N VAL A 88 -7.11 21.27 1.70
CA VAL A 88 -7.85 20.02 1.48
C VAL A 88 -8.22 19.32 2.81
N GLU A 89 -7.44 19.53 3.86
CA GLU A 89 -7.82 19.13 5.23
C GLU A 89 -8.98 19.98 5.78
N ALA A 90 -9.16 21.22 5.31
CA ALA A 90 -10.30 22.08 5.66
C ALA A 90 -11.57 21.76 4.85
N ASP A 91 -11.46 21.24 3.62
CA ASP A 91 -12.59 20.71 2.84
C ASP A 91 -13.22 19.47 3.51
N TYR A 92 -12.43 18.72 4.28
CA TYR A 92 -12.83 17.47 4.94
C TYR A 92 -12.59 17.47 6.46
N PRO A 93 -13.22 18.38 7.22
CA PRO A 93 -12.87 18.65 8.62
C PRO A 93 -13.37 17.59 9.61
N SER A 94 -14.22 16.65 9.19
CA SER A 94 -14.78 15.59 10.02
C SER A 94 -15.18 14.36 9.20
N THR A 95 -15.42 13.22 9.85
CA THR A 95 -15.82 11.97 9.18
C THR A 95 -17.21 12.08 8.55
N SER A 96 -17.37 11.64 7.29
CA SER A 96 -18.66 11.54 6.61
C SER A 96 -19.71 10.75 7.44
N PRO A 97 -21.00 11.14 7.41
CA PRO A 97 -22.08 10.39 8.08
C PRO A 97 -22.25 8.97 7.52
N ASP A 98 -22.00 8.76 6.22
CA ASP A 98 -22.15 7.46 5.54
C ASP A 98 -21.05 6.46 5.92
N LEU A 99 -20.00 6.91 6.61
CA LEU A 99 -18.85 6.10 7.01
C LEU A 99 -19.27 4.90 7.88
N MET A 100 -20.16 5.10 8.86
CA MET A 100 -20.59 4.00 9.74
C MET A 100 -21.49 2.97 9.02
N PRO A 101 -22.52 3.35 8.25
CA PRO A 101 -23.25 2.43 7.37
C PRO A 101 -22.35 1.62 6.41
N PHE A 102 -21.31 2.26 5.86
CA PHE A 102 -20.32 1.58 5.02
C PHE A 102 -19.47 0.57 5.81
N ILE A 103 -18.93 0.98 6.96
CA ILE A 103 -18.17 0.10 7.87
C ILE A 103 -19.00 -1.14 8.27
N GLU A 104 -20.26 -0.96 8.69
CA GLU A 104 -21.11 -2.09 9.09
C GLU A 104 -21.49 -3.00 7.92
N THR A 105 -21.47 -2.51 6.68
CA THR A 105 -21.63 -3.35 5.49
C THR A 105 -20.43 -4.27 5.29
N LEU A 106 -19.21 -3.76 5.40
CA LEU A 106 -17.99 -4.57 5.34
C LEU A 106 -17.87 -5.53 6.55
N LYS A 107 -18.24 -5.08 7.76
CA LYS A 107 -18.27 -5.93 8.96
C LYS A 107 -19.23 -7.10 8.80
N ARG A 108 -20.41 -6.92 8.17
CA ARG A 108 -21.34 -8.05 7.88
C ARG A 108 -20.67 -9.11 7.01
N ASP A 109 -20.10 -8.72 5.86
CA ASP A 109 -19.38 -9.66 4.97
C ASP A 109 -18.28 -10.44 5.72
N MET A 110 -17.55 -9.77 6.61
CA MET A 110 -16.39 -10.33 7.33
C MET A 110 -16.70 -11.07 8.63
N THR A 111 -17.88 -10.91 9.24
CA THR A 111 -18.21 -11.52 10.55
C THR A 111 -19.33 -12.54 10.51
N VAL A 112 -20.24 -12.48 9.51
CA VAL A 112 -21.32 -13.46 9.39
C VAL A 112 -20.73 -14.82 8.98
N LYS A 113 -21.05 -15.84 9.76
CA LYS A 113 -20.63 -17.24 9.56
C LYS A 113 -21.83 -18.13 9.24
N GLY A 114 -21.57 -19.28 8.61
CA GLY A 114 -22.60 -20.23 8.18
C GLY A 114 -23.28 -19.88 6.86
N VAL A 115 -22.75 -18.91 6.11
CA VAL A 115 -23.22 -18.56 4.76
C VAL A 115 -22.82 -19.65 3.76
N THR A 116 -21.68 -20.31 3.98
CA THR A 116 -21.26 -21.46 3.19
C THR A 116 -20.63 -22.56 4.04
N LYS A 117 -20.91 -23.83 3.68
CA LYS A 117 -20.17 -25.00 4.19
C LYS A 117 -18.87 -25.27 3.40
N TYR A 118 -18.62 -24.51 2.33
CA TYR A 118 -17.53 -24.73 1.38
C TYR A 118 -16.77 -23.43 1.08
N PRO A 119 -16.08 -22.82 2.07
CA PRO A 119 -15.40 -21.52 1.92
C PRO A 119 -14.40 -21.51 0.75
N TRP A 120 -13.64 -22.59 0.56
CA TRP A 120 -12.66 -22.69 -0.52
C TRP A 120 -13.30 -22.70 -1.92
N ALA A 121 -14.48 -23.30 -2.07
CA ALA A 121 -15.22 -23.30 -3.32
C ALA A 121 -15.83 -21.91 -3.61
N LEU A 122 -16.29 -21.21 -2.57
CA LEU A 122 -16.79 -19.84 -2.67
C LEU A 122 -15.68 -18.86 -3.10
N ALA A 123 -14.51 -18.92 -2.45
CA ALA A 123 -13.35 -18.09 -2.80
C ALA A 123 -12.86 -18.33 -4.25
N ARG A 124 -12.84 -19.60 -4.71
CA ARG A 124 -12.53 -19.93 -6.11
C ARG A 124 -13.59 -19.42 -7.08
N LYS A 125 -14.89 -19.51 -6.74
CA LYS A 125 -16.01 -18.98 -7.56
C LYS A 125 -15.95 -17.46 -7.75
N TRP A 126 -15.46 -16.72 -6.75
CA TRP A 126 -15.24 -15.27 -6.86
C TRP A 126 -14.07 -14.89 -7.78
N SER A 127 -13.08 -15.77 -7.92
CA SER A 127 -11.77 -15.46 -8.50
C SER A 127 -11.75 -15.57 -10.02
N ASN A 128 -11.41 -14.47 -10.69
CA ASN A 128 -11.32 -14.31 -12.14
C ASN A 128 -10.17 -13.33 -12.49
N SER A 129 -9.96 -13.07 -13.79
CA SER A 129 -8.91 -12.16 -14.29
C SER A 129 -9.00 -10.70 -13.81
N LYS A 130 -10.14 -10.29 -13.23
CA LYS A 130 -10.45 -8.90 -12.85
C LYS A 130 -10.75 -8.72 -11.36
N SER A 131 -11.18 -9.77 -10.65
CA SER A 131 -11.52 -9.80 -9.21
C SER A 131 -11.06 -11.09 -8.56
N LEU A 132 -10.55 -11.03 -7.32
CA LEU A 132 -10.35 -12.18 -6.42
C LEU A 132 -11.47 -12.25 -5.37
N ILE A 133 -11.95 -11.10 -4.87
CA ILE A 133 -13.00 -10.98 -3.84
C ILE A 133 -13.92 -9.81 -4.24
N PRO A 134 -15.21 -10.05 -4.58
CA PRO A 134 -16.13 -9.02 -5.03
C PRO A 134 -16.38 -7.95 -3.94
N GLU A 135 -16.92 -6.80 -4.34
CA GLU A 135 -17.12 -5.66 -3.44
C GLU A 135 -18.08 -6.00 -2.27
N SER A 136 -19.23 -6.59 -2.54
CA SER A 136 -19.97 -7.37 -1.55
C SER A 136 -19.58 -8.84 -1.67
N ALA A 137 -19.15 -9.44 -0.56
CA ALA A 137 -18.68 -10.80 -0.46
C ALA A 137 -19.34 -11.56 0.72
N PRO A 138 -20.65 -11.89 0.64
CA PRO A 138 -21.33 -12.65 1.67
C PRO A 138 -20.66 -14.03 1.88
N GLY A 139 -20.30 -14.34 3.13
CA GLY A 139 -19.52 -15.54 3.47
C GLY A 139 -18.00 -15.34 3.43
N LEU A 140 -17.50 -14.11 3.26
CA LEU A 140 -16.08 -13.79 3.46
C LEU A 140 -15.65 -14.10 4.91
N GLY A 141 -16.54 -13.94 5.89
CA GLY A 141 -16.34 -14.38 7.28
C GLY A 141 -16.09 -15.88 7.43
N ASP A 142 -16.77 -16.73 6.65
CA ASP A 142 -16.48 -18.18 6.62
C ASP A 142 -15.10 -18.47 6.01
N VAL A 143 -14.71 -17.73 4.96
CA VAL A 143 -13.38 -17.86 4.33
C VAL A 143 -12.27 -17.42 5.27
N LEU A 144 -12.39 -16.26 5.91
CA LEU A 144 -11.40 -15.72 6.84
C LEU A 144 -11.29 -16.59 8.11
N ALA A 145 -12.42 -17.07 8.65
CA ALA A 145 -12.41 -18.01 9.78
C ALA A 145 -11.71 -19.32 9.41
N ALA A 146 -12.02 -19.91 8.25
CA ALA A 146 -11.37 -21.13 7.79
C ALA A 146 -9.86 -20.94 7.55
N MET A 147 -9.42 -19.78 7.04
CA MET A 147 -7.98 -19.49 6.91
C MET A 147 -7.28 -19.41 8.28
N ALA A 148 -7.94 -18.79 9.26
CA ALA A 148 -7.41 -18.65 10.61
C ALA A 148 -7.37 -19.97 11.40
N THR A 149 -8.31 -20.90 11.19
CA THR A 149 -8.47 -22.07 12.10
C THR A 149 -8.49 -23.45 11.44
N ALA A 150 -8.48 -23.59 10.10
CA ALA A 150 -8.45 -24.92 9.48
C ALA A 150 -7.10 -25.62 9.77
N PRO A 151 -7.08 -26.94 10.08
CA PRO A 151 -5.85 -27.69 10.30
C PRO A 151 -4.88 -27.57 9.13
N ILE A 152 -3.59 -27.45 9.43
CA ILE A 152 -2.51 -27.53 8.45
C ILE A 152 -2.27 -29.02 8.14
N THR A 153 -2.14 -29.36 6.86
CA THR A 153 -2.04 -30.74 6.35
C THR A 153 -0.79 -31.00 5.51
N ALA A 154 -0.09 -29.92 5.12
CA ALA A 154 1.28 -29.94 4.62
C ALA A 154 1.89 -28.53 4.78
N ALA A 155 3.20 -28.46 4.97
CA ALA A 155 3.98 -27.21 5.00
C ALA A 155 5.25 -27.35 4.14
N ASP A 156 5.65 -26.31 3.42
CA ASP A 156 6.80 -26.33 2.53
C ASP A 156 7.49 -24.95 2.43
N ILE A 157 8.73 -24.90 1.94
CA ILE A 157 9.41 -23.64 1.63
C ILE A 157 8.73 -22.99 0.40
N CYS A 158 8.61 -21.66 0.40
CA CYS A 158 8.28 -20.92 -0.81
C CYS A 158 9.53 -20.20 -1.32
N ASP A 159 10.29 -20.84 -2.22
CA ASP A 159 11.65 -20.45 -2.63
C ASP A 159 11.80 -19.06 -3.29
N ASP A 160 10.71 -18.50 -3.80
CA ASP A 160 10.74 -17.23 -4.53
C ASP A 160 10.94 -16.00 -3.61
N GLY A 161 11.39 -14.87 -4.16
CA GLY A 161 11.64 -13.63 -3.42
C GLY A 161 12.95 -13.64 -2.62
N THR A 162 12.95 -12.95 -1.48
CA THR A 162 14.12 -12.65 -0.62
C THR A 162 13.83 -12.79 0.89
N GLN A 163 12.62 -13.23 1.24
CA GLN A 163 12.06 -13.18 2.61
C GLN A 163 11.62 -14.57 3.07
N VAL A 164 11.55 -14.76 4.39
CA VAL A 164 11.03 -16.00 4.97
C VAL A 164 9.51 -16.05 4.78
N LYS A 165 9.02 -17.09 4.12
CA LYS A 165 7.60 -17.38 3.91
C LYS A 165 7.41 -18.87 3.71
N ILE A 166 6.37 -19.43 4.32
CA ILE A 166 6.05 -20.86 4.27
C ILE A 166 4.81 -21.04 3.38
N LEU A 167 4.84 -22.01 2.47
CA LEU A 167 3.64 -22.46 1.77
C LEU A 167 2.92 -23.48 2.66
N LEU A 168 1.70 -23.18 3.08
CA LEU A 168 0.87 -24.09 3.88
C LEU A 168 -0.30 -24.62 3.05
N LYS A 169 -0.72 -25.86 3.36
CA LYS A 169 -1.90 -26.51 2.78
C LYS A 169 -2.90 -26.79 3.88
N LEU A 170 -4.01 -26.07 3.88
CA LEU A 170 -5.09 -26.23 4.85
C LEU A 170 -6.01 -27.41 4.48
N GLN A 171 -6.67 -27.99 5.47
CA GLN A 171 -7.69 -29.02 5.28
C GLN A 171 -8.72 -28.60 4.22
N GLY A 172 -9.07 -29.52 3.30
CA GLY A 172 -9.80 -29.18 2.08
C GLY A 172 -8.91 -28.68 0.93
N TYR A 173 -7.61 -28.99 1.00
CA TYR A 173 -6.59 -28.80 -0.05
C TYR A 173 -6.30 -27.34 -0.45
N GLN A 174 -6.75 -26.36 0.34
CA GLN A 174 -6.52 -24.95 0.04
C GLN A 174 -5.08 -24.53 0.38
N LYS A 175 -4.34 -24.08 -0.62
CA LYS A 175 -3.01 -23.47 -0.46
C LYS A 175 -3.15 -22.05 0.13
N VAL A 176 -2.25 -21.69 1.03
CA VAL A 176 -2.10 -20.34 1.61
C VAL A 176 -0.62 -20.05 1.84
N LEU A 177 -0.21 -18.78 1.78
CA LEU A 177 1.13 -18.36 2.16
C LEU A 177 1.13 -17.85 3.60
N PHE A 178 2.07 -18.31 4.43
CA PHE A 178 2.29 -17.82 5.77
C PHE A 178 3.54 -16.94 5.82
N LYS A 179 3.37 -15.64 6.07
CA LYS A 179 4.47 -14.71 6.37
C LYS A 179 4.60 -14.57 7.90
N PRO A 180 5.68 -15.07 8.54
CA PRO A 180 5.86 -15.02 9.98
C PRO A 180 6.22 -13.61 10.48
N LYS A 181 6.02 -13.38 11.78
CA LYS A 181 6.35 -12.14 12.49
C LYS A 181 7.85 -11.89 12.55
N SER A 182 8.33 -10.98 11.69
CA SER A 182 9.71 -10.48 11.75
C SER A 182 9.95 -9.38 12.82
N TYR A 183 8.91 -8.70 13.31
CA TYR A 183 9.05 -7.51 14.16
C TYR A 183 7.91 -7.31 15.18
N PRO A 184 8.16 -6.61 16.32
CA PRO A 184 7.09 -6.08 17.16
C PRO A 184 6.32 -4.96 16.44
N ARG A 185 5.05 -4.76 16.83
CA ARG A 185 4.12 -3.76 16.23
C ARG A 185 4.57 -2.29 16.39
N THR A 186 5.52 -2.04 17.27
CA THR A 186 6.13 -0.72 17.54
C THR A 186 7.46 -0.51 16.81
N ALA A 187 7.92 -1.47 15.99
CA ALA A 187 9.21 -1.37 15.31
C ALA A 187 9.26 -0.25 14.27
N VAL A 188 10.32 0.57 14.36
CA VAL A 188 10.64 1.67 13.45
C VAL A 188 11.82 1.22 12.57
N ILE A 189 11.56 0.99 11.28
CA ILE A 189 12.52 0.43 10.32
C ILE A 189 13.24 1.56 9.57
N TYR A 190 14.53 1.77 9.85
CA TYR A 190 15.31 2.85 9.24
C TYR A 190 15.95 2.42 7.92
N GLY A 191 15.83 3.29 6.90
CA GLY A 191 16.34 3.05 5.54
C GLY A 191 15.22 2.96 4.49
N LYS A 192 15.58 3.15 3.22
CA LYS A 192 14.66 2.91 2.08
C LYS A 192 14.76 1.44 1.68
N ASN A 193 13.62 0.79 1.45
CA ASN A 193 13.50 -0.62 1.03
C ASN A 193 14.35 -1.55 1.91
N SER A 194 14.28 -1.36 3.22
CA SER A 194 15.06 -2.08 4.24
C SER A 194 14.16 -2.85 5.21
N GLY A 195 14.74 -3.84 5.90
CA GLY A 195 14.04 -4.71 6.84
C GLY A 195 13.52 -6.00 6.20
N SER A 196 12.55 -6.63 6.88
CA SER A 196 11.82 -7.84 6.45
C SER A 196 10.33 -7.53 6.26
N ASP A 197 9.62 -8.44 5.59
CA ASP A 197 8.16 -8.41 5.51
C ASP A 197 7.52 -8.37 6.90
N ARG A 198 6.41 -7.64 7.01
CA ARG A 198 5.65 -7.46 8.25
C ARG A 198 4.27 -8.05 8.06
N HIS A 199 3.99 -9.15 8.76
CA HIS A 199 2.72 -9.86 8.71
C HIS A 199 1.50 -8.96 8.97
N PHE A 200 1.60 -8.03 9.93
CA PHE A 200 0.55 -7.02 10.17
C PHE A 200 0.37 -6.01 9.03
N GLY A 201 1.35 -5.86 8.14
CA GLY A 201 1.25 -5.08 6.91
C GLY A 201 0.32 -5.72 5.89
N GLU A 202 0.38 -7.05 5.73
CA GLU A 202 -0.49 -7.82 4.83
C GLU A 202 -1.96 -7.73 5.25
N ILE A 203 -2.20 -7.98 6.54
CA ILE A 203 -3.54 -7.90 7.13
C ILE A 203 -4.08 -6.47 7.02
N ALA A 204 -3.26 -5.45 7.31
CA ALA A 204 -3.65 -4.06 7.15
C ALA A 204 -3.96 -3.70 5.68
N ALA A 205 -3.13 -4.13 4.74
CA ALA A 205 -3.28 -3.80 3.33
C ALA A 205 -4.51 -4.48 2.71
N PHE A 206 -4.81 -5.74 3.05
CA PHE A 206 -6.09 -6.39 2.72
C PHE A 206 -7.29 -5.54 3.17
N ASN A 207 -7.28 -5.08 4.43
CA ASN A 207 -8.37 -4.30 5.00
C ASN A 207 -8.49 -2.88 4.38
N VAL A 208 -7.37 -2.20 4.11
CA VAL A 208 -7.39 -0.92 3.35
C VAL A 208 -7.88 -1.15 1.91
N GLY A 209 -7.52 -2.27 1.29
CA GLY A 209 -8.06 -2.68 -0.01
C GLY A 209 -9.58 -2.84 0.01
N ARG A 210 -10.15 -3.52 1.02
CA ARG A 210 -11.61 -3.61 1.22
C ARG A 210 -12.26 -2.23 1.39
N LEU A 211 -11.66 -1.33 2.18
CA LEU A 211 -12.17 0.03 2.40
C LEU A 211 -12.16 0.90 1.13
N LEU A 212 -11.17 0.73 0.26
CA LEU A 212 -11.08 1.44 -1.02
C LEU A 212 -11.92 0.78 -2.14
N GLY A 213 -12.47 -0.42 -1.92
CA GLY A 213 -13.22 -1.18 -2.94
C GLY A 213 -12.34 -2.02 -3.89
N LEU A 214 -11.09 -2.30 -3.52
CA LEU A 214 -10.12 -2.99 -4.37
C LEU A 214 -10.32 -4.51 -4.30
N GLN A 215 -11.11 -5.04 -5.24
CA GLN A 215 -11.59 -6.43 -5.28
C GLN A 215 -10.52 -7.52 -5.51
N THR A 216 -9.23 -7.20 -5.40
CA THR A 216 -8.17 -7.86 -6.19
C THR A 216 -6.88 -8.18 -5.42
N LEU A 217 -6.85 -7.80 -4.15
CA LEU A 217 -5.95 -8.36 -3.16
C LEU A 217 -6.44 -9.78 -2.82
N PRO A 218 -5.54 -10.74 -2.51
CA PRO A 218 -5.96 -11.96 -1.82
C PRO A 218 -6.52 -11.61 -0.44
N ALA A 219 -7.31 -12.52 0.15
CA ALA A 219 -7.65 -12.43 1.56
C ALA A 219 -6.37 -12.58 2.39
N ALA A 220 -6.24 -11.80 3.47
CA ALA A 220 -5.18 -11.96 4.46
C ALA A 220 -5.79 -11.90 5.87
N VAL A 221 -5.42 -12.84 6.73
CA VAL A 221 -5.88 -12.93 8.12
C VAL A 221 -4.73 -13.30 9.04
N GLY A 222 -4.75 -12.81 10.27
CA GLY A 222 -3.81 -13.20 11.31
C GLY A 222 -4.07 -14.61 11.83
N ARG A 223 -2.98 -15.36 12.06
CA ARG A 223 -3.00 -16.67 12.72
C ARG A 223 -1.83 -16.79 13.69
N LYS A 224 -2.04 -17.53 14.78
CA LYS A 224 -0.96 -18.17 15.55
C LYS A 224 -0.88 -19.63 15.13
N VAL A 225 0.31 -20.14 14.87
CA VAL A 225 0.54 -21.56 14.61
C VAL A 225 1.47 -22.14 15.67
N LEU A 226 1.15 -23.31 16.20
CA LEU A 226 2.07 -24.07 17.06
C LEU A 226 3.06 -24.80 16.15
N LEU A 227 4.36 -24.48 16.24
CA LEU A 227 5.34 -24.97 15.26
C LEU A 227 5.56 -26.49 15.36
N THR A 228 5.70 -26.99 16.58
CA THR A 228 5.93 -28.41 16.90
C THR A 228 4.69 -29.29 16.70
N GLU A 229 3.49 -28.73 16.82
CA GLU A 229 2.23 -29.48 16.64
C GLU A 229 1.63 -29.36 15.23
N GLU A 230 1.55 -28.15 14.66
CA GLU A 230 0.83 -27.90 13.39
C GLU A 230 1.73 -27.83 12.15
N VAL A 231 3.04 -27.57 12.28
CA VAL A 231 3.91 -27.23 11.14
C VAL A 231 4.99 -28.28 10.89
N ILE A 232 5.83 -28.55 11.88
CA ILE A 232 6.96 -29.48 11.77
C ILE A 232 6.50 -30.91 11.41
N PRO A 233 5.46 -31.51 12.03
CA PRO A 233 5.04 -32.88 11.72
C PRO A 233 4.50 -33.09 10.30
N VAL A 234 4.16 -32.02 9.59
CA VAL A 234 3.61 -32.03 8.22
C VAL A 234 4.50 -31.28 7.23
N SER A 235 5.74 -30.98 7.61
CA SER A 235 6.69 -30.23 6.79
C SER A 235 7.41 -31.09 5.73
N SER A 236 7.78 -30.48 4.60
CA SER A 236 8.78 -31.04 3.70
C SER A 236 10.12 -31.21 4.42
N ARG A 237 10.98 -32.09 3.94
CA ARG A 237 12.31 -32.31 4.54
C ARG A 237 13.14 -31.02 4.52
N GLU A 238 13.05 -30.31 3.41
CA GLU A 238 13.75 -29.07 3.11
C GLU A 238 13.39 -27.97 4.13
N LEU A 239 12.10 -27.89 4.52
CA LEU A 239 11.59 -27.02 5.57
C LEU A 239 11.92 -27.56 6.97
N ALA A 240 11.79 -28.86 7.23
CA ALA A 240 12.10 -29.47 8.52
C ALA A 240 13.55 -29.19 8.96
N GLU A 241 14.49 -29.30 8.02
CA GLU A 241 15.92 -28.97 8.20
C GLU A 241 16.19 -27.49 8.54
N THR A 242 15.21 -26.58 8.48
CA THR A 242 15.37 -25.16 8.85
C THR A 242 14.92 -24.80 10.26
N PHE A 243 14.29 -25.75 10.96
CA PHE A 243 13.86 -25.56 12.35
C PHE A 243 14.93 -26.04 13.33
N TYR A 244 15.11 -25.29 14.41
CA TYR A 244 15.99 -25.64 15.52
C TYR A 244 15.47 -25.04 16.83
N VAL A 245 15.86 -25.63 17.98
CA VAL A 245 15.56 -25.07 19.30
C VAL A 245 16.73 -24.18 19.73
N ASN A 246 16.45 -22.97 20.21
CA ASN A 246 17.46 -22.04 20.70
C ASN A 246 17.80 -22.26 22.20
N GLU A 247 18.83 -21.57 22.69
CA GLU A 247 19.26 -21.59 24.11
C GLU A 247 18.18 -21.20 25.13
N LYS A 248 17.07 -20.60 24.67
CA LYS A 248 15.91 -20.19 25.49
C LYS A 248 14.75 -21.18 25.40
N ASN A 249 15.00 -22.37 24.84
CA ASN A 249 14.01 -23.42 24.58
C ASN A 249 12.82 -22.94 23.72
N GLN A 250 13.08 -22.07 22.73
CA GLN A 250 12.10 -21.65 21.73
C GLN A 250 12.39 -22.31 20.39
N THR A 251 11.34 -22.73 19.67
CA THR A 251 11.46 -23.20 18.29
C THR A 251 11.71 -22.02 17.36
N CYS A 252 12.79 -22.09 16.59
CA CYS A 252 13.24 -21.05 15.68
C CYS A 252 13.37 -21.59 14.25
N LEU A 253 13.03 -20.74 13.30
CA LEU A 253 13.09 -20.94 11.86
C LEU A 253 14.17 -20.01 11.29
N HIS A 254 15.20 -20.57 10.65
CA HIS A 254 16.17 -19.77 9.90
C HIS A 254 15.74 -19.61 8.43
N ALA A 255 16.18 -18.53 7.79
CA ALA A 255 15.90 -18.30 6.38
C ALA A 255 16.72 -19.27 5.48
N ARG A 256 16.02 -20.11 4.69
CA ARG A 256 16.58 -20.93 3.61
C ARG A 256 15.83 -20.62 2.31
N CYS A 257 16.26 -19.57 1.62
CA CYS A 257 15.84 -19.28 0.24
C CYS A 257 17.01 -18.70 -0.56
N PRO A 258 17.05 -18.82 -1.91
CA PRO A 258 18.24 -18.51 -2.71
C PRO A 258 18.76 -17.07 -2.64
N ARG A 259 17.94 -16.12 -2.16
CA ARG A 259 18.28 -14.70 -1.98
C ARG A 259 18.03 -14.20 -0.55
N CYS A 260 17.83 -15.11 0.40
CA CYS A 260 17.62 -14.78 1.80
C CYS A 260 18.94 -14.42 2.49
N ASN A 261 18.89 -13.51 3.46
CA ASN A 261 20.00 -13.33 4.41
C ASN A 261 19.91 -14.45 5.46
N PRO A 262 20.91 -15.34 5.60
CA PRO A 262 20.85 -16.51 6.48
C PRO A 262 20.74 -16.14 7.97
N ASN A 263 21.16 -14.93 8.35
CA ASN A 263 21.06 -14.43 9.73
C ASN A 263 19.64 -13.96 10.09
N ARG A 264 18.64 -14.11 9.19
CA ARG A 264 17.23 -13.84 9.49
C ARG A 264 16.60 -15.08 10.12
N ILE A 265 16.30 -14.95 11.40
CA ILE A 265 15.68 -15.97 12.25
C ILE A 265 14.32 -15.43 12.73
N SER A 266 13.31 -16.29 12.75
CA SER A 266 12.01 -16.02 13.41
C SER A 266 11.75 -17.14 14.42
N CYS A 267 11.33 -16.83 15.64
CA CYS A 267 11.05 -17.84 16.68
C CYS A 267 9.62 -17.74 17.21
N SER A 268 9.11 -18.86 17.74
CA SER A 268 7.85 -18.90 18.49
C SER A 268 7.93 -18.17 19.84
N ASP A 269 6.77 -17.89 20.45
CA ASP A 269 6.70 -17.46 21.85
C ASP A 269 6.90 -18.64 22.83
N HIS A 270 6.76 -18.39 24.14
CA HIS A 270 7.02 -19.38 25.19
C HIS A 270 6.01 -20.55 25.23
N ASN A 271 4.94 -20.49 24.43
CA ASN A 271 3.93 -21.55 24.27
C ASN A 271 4.05 -22.20 22.88
N ASP A 272 5.23 -22.11 22.25
CA ASP A 272 5.52 -22.52 20.87
C ASP A 272 4.66 -21.87 19.76
N ALA A 273 3.86 -20.86 20.10
CA ALA A 273 3.05 -20.13 19.14
C ALA A 273 3.89 -19.15 18.31
N MET A 274 3.99 -19.39 16.99
CA MET A 274 4.48 -18.41 16.02
C MET A 274 3.32 -17.58 15.47
N GLU A 275 3.43 -16.26 15.62
CA GLU A 275 2.48 -15.30 15.05
C GLU A 275 2.82 -15.01 13.57
N GLY A 276 1.81 -14.94 12.68
CA GLY A 276 2.01 -14.56 11.28
C GLY A 276 0.72 -14.27 10.53
N ALA A 277 0.84 -13.93 9.25
CA ALA A 277 -0.27 -13.63 8.36
C ALA A 277 -0.46 -14.77 7.36
N VAL A 278 -1.69 -15.28 7.27
CA VAL A 278 -2.14 -16.28 6.31
C VAL A 278 -2.78 -15.55 5.13
N ILE A 279 -2.17 -15.66 3.95
CA ILE A 279 -2.59 -15.02 2.71
C ILE A 279 -3.14 -16.08 1.76
N MET A 280 -4.32 -15.86 1.17
CA MET A 280 -4.94 -16.82 0.26
C MET A 280 -4.10 -16.99 -1.02
N TRP A 281 -3.74 -18.23 -1.36
CA TRP A 281 -3.04 -18.52 -2.61
C TRP A 281 -3.97 -18.36 -3.82
N LEU A 282 -3.43 -17.93 -4.96
CA LEU A 282 -4.21 -17.77 -6.19
C LEU A 282 -4.78 -19.12 -6.67
N PRO A 283 -6.04 -19.20 -7.10
CA PRO A 283 -6.62 -20.41 -7.67
C PRO A 283 -5.85 -20.90 -8.91
N GLU A 284 -5.75 -22.22 -9.06
CA GLU A 284 -4.95 -22.86 -10.11
C GLU A 284 -5.50 -22.64 -11.54
N HIS A 285 -6.76 -22.18 -11.66
CA HIS A 285 -7.34 -21.72 -12.93
C HIS A 285 -6.92 -20.30 -13.33
N LEU A 286 -6.29 -19.52 -12.43
CA LEU A 286 -5.74 -18.21 -12.75
C LEU A 286 -4.25 -18.34 -13.09
N ARG A 287 -3.96 -18.64 -14.36
CA ARG A 287 -2.60 -18.51 -14.90
C ARG A 287 -2.18 -17.04 -14.88
N VAL A 288 -1.04 -16.75 -14.24
CA VAL A 288 -0.51 -15.39 -14.06
C VAL A 288 0.91 -15.28 -14.58
N SER A 289 1.29 -14.06 -14.98
CA SER A 289 2.66 -13.67 -15.32
C SER A 289 3.08 -12.45 -14.52
N GLU A 290 4.34 -12.43 -14.11
CA GLU A 290 4.97 -11.26 -13.50
C GLU A 290 5.34 -10.24 -14.59
N LYS A 291 5.15 -8.94 -14.30
CA LYS A 291 5.44 -7.81 -15.19
C LYS A 291 6.20 -6.73 -14.43
N MET A 292 7.18 -6.10 -15.08
CA MET A 292 7.94 -4.97 -14.50
C MET A 292 7.06 -3.73 -14.33
N PHE A 293 6.97 -3.23 -13.10
CA PHE A 293 6.30 -1.97 -12.84
C PHE A 293 7.08 -0.81 -13.49
N ALA A 294 6.39 0.07 -14.22
CA ALA A 294 7.04 1.19 -14.89
C ALA A 294 7.72 2.16 -13.89
N TRP A 295 7.08 2.43 -12.76
CA TRP A 295 7.64 3.24 -11.66
C TRP A 295 8.42 2.44 -10.61
N ARG A 296 8.94 1.25 -10.98
CA ARG A 296 9.84 0.49 -10.10
C ARG A 296 11.03 1.32 -9.68
N HIS A 297 11.45 1.16 -8.43
CA HIS A 297 12.58 1.88 -7.86
C HIS A 297 13.77 0.95 -7.67
N TYR A 298 14.80 1.06 -8.52
CA TYR A 298 15.98 0.21 -8.45
C TYR A 298 17.25 1.04 -8.67
N TYR A 299 17.97 1.36 -7.59
CA TYR A 299 19.26 2.06 -7.67
C TYR A 299 20.43 1.12 -7.99
N LYS A 300 20.68 0.87 -9.28
CA LYS A 300 22.05 0.49 -9.70
C LYS A 300 22.94 1.74 -9.57
N ARG A 301 23.83 1.76 -8.57
CA ARG A 301 24.91 2.75 -8.38
C ARG A 301 24.49 4.23 -8.13
N LYS A 302 23.62 4.51 -7.15
CA LYS A 302 23.23 5.88 -6.70
C LYS A 302 22.58 6.81 -7.74
N GLU A 303 22.50 6.44 -9.01
CA GLU A 303 21.87 7.23 -10.06
C GLU A 303 20.34 7.28 -9.94
N LEU A 304 19.75 8.40 -10.36
CA LEU A 304 18.30 8.55 -10.44
C LEU A 304 17.72 7.63 -11.54
N VAL A 305 16.60 6.98 -11.25
CA VAL A 305 15.82 6.24 -12.27
C VAL A 305 15.14 7.21 -13.25
N GLU A 306 14.68 6.72 -14.40
CA GLU A 306 14.14 7.56 -15.49
C GLU A 306 12.99 8.46 -15.03
N TRP A 307 12.01 7.90 -14.31
CA TRP A 307 10.89 8.65 -13.75
C TRP A 307 11.27 9.59 -12.58
N GLU A 308 12.47 9.45 -11.99
CA GLU A 308 13.03 10.44 -11.05
C GLU A 308 13.73 11.62 -11.76
N LYS A 309 13.91 11.55 -13.09
CA LYS A 309 14.56 12.55 -13.95
C LYS A 309 13.56 13.25 -14.88
N ASP A 310 12.70 12.49 -15.54
CA ASP A 310 11.81 12.93 -16.61
C ASP A 310 10.45 13.41 -16.05
N GLU A 311 10.12 14.67 -16.31
CA GLU A 311 8.84 15.29 -15.91
C GLU A 311 7.65 14.69 -16.68
N HIS A 312 7.86 14.01 -17.81
CA HIS A 312 6.81 13.53 -18.73
C HIS A 312 6.77 12.00 -18.91
N PHE A 313 7.44 11.24 -18.04
CA PHE A 313 7.57 9.78 -18.15
C PHE A 313 6.23 9.03 -18.31
N CYS A 314 5.12 9.60 -17.83
CA CYS A 314 3.79 9.02 -18.07
C CYS A 314 3.43 8.86 -19.55
N ASP A 315 3.89 9.76 -20.43
CA ASP A 315 3.63 9.68 -21.86
C ASP A 315 4.35 8.49 -22.49
N SER A 316 5.56 8.18 -22.04
CA SER A 316 6.30 6.97 -22.45
C SER A 316 5.56 5.70 -22.04
N VAL A 317 4.97 5.67 -20.83
CA VAL A 317 4.20 4.51 -20.36
C VAL A 317 2.83 4.40 -21.04
N LEU A 318 2.19 5.53 -21.37
CA LEU A 318 0.91 5.57 -22.10
C LEU A 318 0.96 4.88 -23.46
N HIS A 319 2.07 5.03 -24.18
CA HIS A 319 2.28 4.43 -25.50
C HIS A 319 2.92 3.02 -25.42
N SER A 320 3.14 2.50 -24.21
CA SER A 320 3.57 1.12 -23.96
C SER A 320 2.38 0.18 -23.71
N ASP A 321 2.62 -1.13 -23.69
CA ASP A 321 1.60 -2.13 -23.30
C ASP A 321 0.94 -1.86 -21.95
N GLN A 322 1.65 -1.21 -21.02
CA GLN A 322 1.14 -0.86 -19.70
C GLN A 322 0.13 0.31 -19.72
N GLY A 323 0.04 1.07 -20.83
CA GLY A 323 -0.92 2.17 -20.98
C GLY A 323 -2.38 1.74 -20.81
N LYS A 324 -2.72 0.51 -21.22
CA LYS A 324 -4.05 -0.11 -21.02
C LYS A 324 -4.36 -0.37 -19.53
N LEU A 325 -3.33 -0.66 -18.75
CA LEU A 325 -3.37 -0.92 -17.32
C LEU A 325 -3.18 0.35 -16.47
N LEU A 326 -3.00 1.53 -17.09
CA LEU A 326 -2.43 2.67 -16.40
C LEU A 326 -3.24 3.11 -15.16
N LEU A 327 -4.57 3.01 -15.19
CA LEU A 327 -5.41 3.27 -14.00
C LEU A 327 -5.22 2.23 -12.88
N ASP A 328 -4.93 0.95 -13.19
CA ASP A 328 -4.53 -0.04 -12.17
C ASP A 328 -3.30 0.47 -11.42
N LEU A 329 -2.29 0.90 -12.19
CA LEU A 329 -1.02 1.38 -11.68
C LEU A 329 -1.17 2.62 -10.80
N VAL A 330 -2.21 3.45 -11.01
CA VAL A 330 -2.50 4.61 -10.14
C VAL A 330 -2.90 4.15 -8.73
N ASP A 331 -3.92 3.30 -8.59
CA ASP A 331 -4.35 2.85 -7.24
C ASP A 331 -3.38 1.86 -6.62
N MET A 332 -2.59 1.14 -7.43
CA MET A 332 -1.41 0.44 -6.93
C MET A 332 -0.52 1.41 -6.15
N SER A 333 -0.20 2.55 -6.77
CA SER A 333 0.57 3.63 -6.17
C SER A 333 -0.16 4.33 -5.00
N VAL A 334 -1.49 4.48 -5.03
CA VAL A 334 -2.28 5.05 -3.91
C VAL A 334 -2.25 4.11 -2.70
N LEU A 335 -2.56 2.82 -2.88
CA LEU A 335 -2.53 1.85 -1.79
C LEU A 335 -1.10 1.70 -1.24
N ASP A 336 -0.09 1.59 -2.11
CA ASP A 336 1.31 1.52 -1.73
C ASP A 336 1.75 2.75 -0.93
N PHE A 337 1.34 3.96 -1.35
CA PHE A 337 1.64 5.20 -0.62
C PHE A 337 0.94 5.25 0.75
N LEU A 338 -0.32 4.80 0.84
CA LEU A 338 -1.06 4.70 2.10
C LEU A 338 -0.38 3.72 3.07
N ILE A 339 -0.06 2.49 2.65
CA ILE A 339 0.57 1.48 3.52
C ILE A 339 2.09 1.67 3.69
N GLN A 340 2.71 2.54 2.89
CA GLN A 340 4.16 2.72 2.73
C GLN A 340 4.92 1.48 2.24
N ASN A 341 4.33 0.78 1.27
CA ASN A 341 5.11 -0.07 0.40
C ASN A 341 5.94 0.82 -0.54
N THR A 342 7.26 0.63 -0.56
CA THR A 342 8.20 1.37 -1.41
C THR A 342 9.08 0.45 -2.26
N ASP A 343 8.86 -0.87 -2.18
CA ASP A 343 9.66 -1.90 -2.83
C ASP A 343 8.93 -2.58 -4.00
N ARG A 344 7.82 -2.01 -4.49
CA ARG A 344 7.19 -2.54 -5.71
C ARG A 344 8.12 -2.40 -6.91
N HIS A 345 8.56 -3.55 -7.41
CA HIS A 345 9.34 -3.66 -8.64
C HIS A 345 8.60 -4.43 -9.75
N HIS A 346 7.67 -5.30 -9.38
CA HIS A 346 6.79 -6.03 -10.29
C HIS A 346 5.32 -5.98 -9.87
N TYR A 347 4.45 -6.52 -10.73
CA TYR A 347 3.06 -6.84 -10.46
C TYR A 347 2.64 -8.10 -11.23
N LEU A 348 1.58 -8.79 -10.81
CA LEU A 348 1.05 -9.95 -11.54
C LEU A 348 -0.07 -9.54 -12.52
N GLN A 349 -0.22 -10.28 -13.61
CA GLN A 349 -1.36 -10.14 -14.53
C GLN A 349 -1.80 -11.54 -15.00
N ALA A 350 -3.11 -11.80 -15.01
CA ALA A 350 -3.63 -13.04 -15.58
C ALA A 350 -3.34 -13.10 -17.10
N THR A 351 -2.82 -14.22 -17.58
CA THR A 351 -2.27 -14.32 -18.96
C THR A 351 -3.32 -14.55 -20.04
N GLU A 352 -4.52 -15.00 -19.67
CA GLU A 352 -5.52 -15.53 -20.60
C GLU A 352 -6.60 -14.51 -21.00
N ASP A 353 -6.60 -13.32 -20.39
CA ASP A 353 -7.53 -12.24 -20.69
C ASP A 353 -6.73 -10.96 -21.02
N PRO A 354 -6.75 -10.44 -22.26
CA PRO A 354 -6.09 -9.17 -22.62
C PRO A 354 -6.61 -7.93 -21.86
N SER A 355 -7.78 -8.05 -21.22
CA SER A 355 -8.37 -7.08 -20.30
C SER A 355 -8.23 -7.48 -18.82
N ALA A 356 -7.42 -8.50 -18.51
CA ALA A 356 -7.00 -8.85 -17.17
C ALA A 356 -6.37 -7.62 -16.52
N SER A 357 -6.89 -7.25 -15.37
CA SER A 357 -6.36 -6.13 -14.61
C SER A 357 -5.43 -6.66 -13.52
N VAL A 358 -4.36 -5.91 -13.25
CA VAL A 358 -3.21 -6.22 -12.38
C VAL A 358 -3.60 -7.01 -11.12
N LEU A 359 -3.25 -8.30 -11.03
CA LEU A 359 -3.56 -9.12 -9.85
C LEU A 359 -2.57 -8.86 -8.71
N LEU A 360 -3.10 -8.80 -7.48
CA LEU A 360 -2.45 -8.08 -6.38
C LEU A 360 -2.03 -8.98 -5.24
N VAL A 361 -1.34 -10.07 -5.57
CA VAL A 361 -0.40 -10.63 -4.60
C VAL A 361 0.57 -9.49 -4.27
N ASP A 362 0.55 -9.07 -3.00
CA ASP A 362 1.20 -7.86 -2.53
C ASP A 362 0.75 -6.51 -3.19
N HIS A 363 -0.56 -6.24 -3.46
CA HIS A 363 -1.21 -4.87 -3.65
C HIS A 363 -1.04 -4.17 -5.05
N GLY A 364 -1.82 -3.20 -5.65
CA GLY A 364 -3.14 -2.47 -5.52
C GLY A 364 -3.82 -2.16 -6.93
N LYS A 365 -5.12 -1.75 -7.06
CA LYS A 365 -5.92 -1.43 -8.32
C LYS A 365 -7.13 -0.52 -8.01
N ARG A 366 -7.80 0.31 -8.87
CA ARG A 366 -7.49 1.12 -10.09
C ARG A 366 -8.16 2.49 -9.85
N LEU A 367 -7.50 3.66 -9.96
CA LEU A 367 -8.13 4.94 -9.57
C LEU A 367 -9.26 5.28 -10.55
N ARG A 368 -10.50 5.16 -10.05
CA ARG A 368 -11.74 5.49 -10.75
C ARG A 368 -12.45 6.64 -10.03
N ALA A 369 -13.51 7.16 -10.62
CA ALA A 369 -14.50 7.98 -9.89
C ALA A 369 -14.96 7.29 -8.59
N ALA A 370 -15.14 5.96 -8.62
CA ALA A 370 -15.44 5.14 -7.45
C ALA A 370 -14.34 5.20 -6.37
N THR A 371 -13.06 5.04 -6.72
CA THR A 371 -11.98 5.14 -5.71
C THR A 371 -11.87 6.56 -5.17
N HIS A 372 -12.02 7.59 -6.01
CA HIS A 372 -12.06 8.98 -5.52
C HIS A 372 -13.18 9.19 -4.49
N ALA A 373 -14.38 8.69 -4.75
CA ALA A 373 -15.49 8.72 -3.79
C ALA A 373 -15.17 7.93 -2.49
N ARG A 374 -14.46 6.80 -2.57
CA ARG A 374 -13.98 6.06 -1.38
C ARG A 374 -12.92 6.85 -0.60
N LEU A 375 -11.97 7.48 -1.26
CA LEU A 375 -10.95 8.34 -0.64
C LEU A 375 -11.60 9.54 0.09
N VAL A 376 -12.62 10.15 -0.51
CA VAL A 376 -13.41 11.23 0.12
C VAL A 376 -14.25 10.70 1.30
N LEU A 377 -14.93 9.55 1.17
CA LEU A 377 -15.70 8.92 2.25
C LEU A 377 -14.83 8.61 3.49
N LEU A 378 -13.55 8.28 3.27
CA LEU A 378 -12.58 7.93 4.30
C LEU A 378 -11.78 9.14 4.84
N SER A 379 -12.06 10.36 4.35
CA SER A 379 -11.41 11.60 4.82
C SER A 379 -11.84 12.00 6.25
N GLY A 380 -11.31 13.11 6.78
CA GLY A 380 -11.67 13.62 8.10
C GLY A 380 -11.38 12.67 9.28
N GLY A 381 -10.38 11.79 9.14
CA GLY A 381 -10.08 10.71 10.10
C GLY A 381 -10.84 9.41 9.87
N GLY A 382 -11.60 9.30 8.77
CA GLY A 382 -12.44 8.16 8.46
C GLY A 382 -11.66 6.87 8.21
N LEU A 383 -10.51 6.95 7.56
CA LEU A 383 -9.64 5.80 7.25
C LEU A 383 -9.14 5.13 8.52
N SER A 384 -8.58 5.87 9.48
CA SER A 384 -8.12 5.28 10.74
C SER A 384 -9.27 4.78 11.61
N ARG A 385 -10.44 5.42 11.58
CA ARG A 385 -11.66 4.95 12.27
C ARG A 385 -12.13 3.61 11.67
N ALA A 386 -12.32 3.56 10.35
CA ALA A 386 -12.81 2.38 9.65
C ALA A 386 -11.83 1.20 9.71
N LEU A 387 -10.53 1.47 9.50
CA LEU A 387 -9.51 0.41 9.59
C LEU A 387 -9.37 -0.13 11.01
N ARG A 388 -9.52 0.71 12.05
CA ARG A 388 -9.53 0.24 13.45
C ARG A 388 -10.73 -0.67 13.74
N GLU A 389 -11.89 -0.41 13.14
CA GLU A 389 -13.06 -1.29 13.26
C GLU A 389 -12.84 -2.64 12.57
N LEU A 390 -12.30 -2.67 11.34
CA LEU A 390 -12.07 -3.94 10.64
C LEU A 390 -10.90 -4.75 11.24
N LEU A 391 -9.81 -4.11 11.66
CA LEU A 391 -8.67 -4.77 12.30
C LEU A 391 -8.93 -5.25 13.74
N ARG A 392 -10.11 -4.95 14.32
CA ARG A 392 -10.60 -5.58 15.56
C ARG A 392 -11.23 -6.96 15.34
N LEU A 393 -11.55 -7.32 14.09
CA LEU A 393 -12.11 -8.61 13.72
C LEU A 393 -11.04 -9.70 13.55
N ASP A 394 -9.77 -9.31 13.43
CA ASP A 394 -8.66 -10.21 13.16
C ASP A 394 -8.18 -10.94 14.44
N PRO A 395 -7.84 -12.24 14.38
CA PRO A 395 -7.34 -12.99 15.55
C PRO A 395 -6.05 -12.43 16.18
N LEU A 396 -5.32 -11.57 15.48
CA LEU A 396 -4.11 -10.88 15.97
C LEU A 396 -4.37 -9.41 16.34
N ALA A 397 -5.63 -9.04 16.61
CA ALA A 397 -5.98 -7.73 17.14
C ALA A 397 -5.23 -7.44 18.47
N PRO A 398 -4.70 -6.21 18.68
CA PRO A 398 -4.67 -5.09 17.74
C PRO A 398 -3.58 -5.28 16.67
N VAL A 399 -3.95 -5.30 15.38
CA VAL A 399 -3.00 -5.58 14.29
C VAL A 399 -1.99 -4.43 14.09
N LEU A 400 -2.46 -3.18 14.11
CA LEU A 400 -1.63 -1.97 13.98
C LEU A 400 -1.59 -1.15 15.27
N ALA A 401 -0.45 -0.53 15.55
CA ALA A 401 -0.34 0.53 16.56
C ALA A 401 -1.00 1.84 16.08
N ASP A 402 -1.58 2.62 16.99
CA ASP A 402 -2.30 3.87 16.66
C ASP A 402 -1.46 4.92 15.92
N ALA A 403 -0.12 4.88 16.05
CA ALA A 403 0.77 5.74 15.28
C ALA A 403 0.68 5.48 13.77
N HIS A 404 0.52 4.22 13.34
CA HIS A 404 0.30 3.86 11.95
C HIS A 404 -1.11 4.21 11.48
N LEU A 405 -2.12 3.99 12.32
CA LEU A 405 -3.50 4.41 12.05
C LEU A 405 -3.60 5.92 11.79
N ARG A 406 -3.03 6.75 12.67
CA ARG A 406 -2.93 8.22 12.44
C ARG A 406 -2.03 8.62 11.27
N ALA A 407 -1.13 7.74 10.80
CA ALA A 407 -0.29 8.03 9.65
C ALA A 407 -1.03 7.79 8.32
N LEU A 408 -1.97 6.84 8.28
CA LEU A 408 -2.84 6.59 7.14
C LEU A 408 -3.73 7.80 6.83
N ASP A 409 -4.35 8.43 7.83
CA ASP A 409 -5.17 9.64 7.62
C ASP A 409 -4.35 10.78 6.98
N ARG A 410 -3.13 11.04 7.46
CA ARG A 410 -2.25 12.07 6.87
C ARG A 410 -1.86 11.74 5.43
N ARG A 411 -1.62 10.46 5.12
CA ARG A 411 -1.31 10.01 3.76
C ARG A 411 -2.53 10.16 2.84
N LEU A 412 -3.74 9.87 3.33
CA LEU A 412 -4.97 10.10 2.60
C LEU A 412 -5.17 11.60 2.27
N ALA A 413 -4.93 12.50 3.21
CA ALA A 413 -4.95 13.95 2.95
C ALA A 413 -3.91 14.36 1.88
N HIS A 414 -2.70 13.77 1.88
CA HIS A 414 -1.72 13.99 0.82
C HIS A 414 -2.14 13.42 -0.55
N VAL A 415 -2.88 12.30 -0.60
CA VAL A 415 -3.47 11.76 -1.85
C VAL A 415 -4.56 12.69 -2.37
N LEU A 416 -5.49 13.12 -1.51
CA LEU A 416 -6.56 14.05 -1.90
C LEU A 416 -5.98 15.40 -2.39
N ALA A 417 -4.93 15.92 -1.74
CA ALA A 417 -4.22 17.13 -2.19
C ALA A 417 -3.51 16.94 -3.54
N ALA A 418 -2.98 15.73 -3.82
CA ALA A 418 -2.45 15.40 -5.14
C ALA A 418 -3.55 15.37 -6.22
N LEU A 419 -4.70 14.75 -5.92
CA LEU A 419 -5.82 14.65 -6.86
C LEU A 419 -6.50 16.01 -7.12
N SER A 420 -6.67 16.85 -6.09
CA SER A 420 -7.19 18.23 -6.24
C SER A 420 -6.32 19.07 -7.17
N ALA A 421 -5.02 19.14 -6.89
CA ALA A 421 -4.05 19.83 -7.74
C ALA A 421 -3.93 19.23 -9.16
N CYS A 422 -4.38 17.99 -9.37
CA CYS A 422 -4.51 17.39 -10.70
C CYS A 422 -5.81 17.83 -11.40
N SER A 423 -6.92 17.90 -10.67
CA SER A 423 -8.22 18.40 -11.14
C SER A 423 -8.12 19.86 -11.61
N GLU A 424 -7.61 20.75 -10.76
CA GLU A 424 -7.40 22.18 -11.07
C GLU A 424 -6.64 22.38 -12.40
N ARG A 425 -5.49 21.70 -12.55
CA ARG A 425 -4.61 21.83 -13.73
C ARG A 425 -5.20 21.27 -15.02
N ASN A 426 -6.16 20.35 -14.93
CA ASN A 426 -6.81 19.73 -16.07
C ASN A 426 -8.21 20.31 -16.36
N GLY A 427 -8.58 21.43 -15.73
CA GLY A 427 -9.88 22.07 -15.97
C GLY A 427 -11.06 21.38 -15.28
N GLY A 428 -10.80 20.64 -14.20
CA GLY A 428 -11.80 20.02 -13.34
C GLY A 428 -11.91 18.50 -13.47
N TRP A 429 -12.70 17.91 -12.56
CA TRP A 429 -12.76 16.47 -12.32
C TRP A 429 -13.17 15.63 -13.53
N HIS A 430 -13.92 16.19 -14.48
CA HIS A 430 -14.34 15.50 -15.71
C HIS A 430 -13.16 15.13 -16.64
N ASN A 431 -11.98 15.72 -16.45
CA ASN A 431 -10.75 15.36 -17.18
C ASN A 431 -9.79 14.49 -16.35
N VAL A 432 -10.18 14.08 -15.13
CA VAL A 432 -9.33 13.36 -14.16
C VAL A 432 -9.99 12.09 -13.60
N LEU A 433 -11.32 12.01 -13.59
CA LEU A 433 -12.08 10.84 -13.15
C LEU A 433 -12.66 10.07 -14.36
N SER A 434 -12.75 8.74 -14.19
CA SER A 434 -13.17 7.75 -15.19
C SER A 434 -13.84 6.54 -14.53
#